data_AF-A0A7C3USB3-F1
#
_entry.id   AF-A0A7C3USB3-F1
#
_cell.length_a   1.000
_cell.length_b   1.000
_cell.length_c   1.000
_cell.angle_alpha   90.00
_cell.angle_beta   90.00
_cell.angle_gamma   90.00
#
_symmetry.space_group_name_H-M   'P 1'
#
loop_
_entity.id
_entity.type
_entity.pdbx_description
1 polymer ?
#
loop_
_entity_poly.entity_id
_entity_poly.type
_entity_poly.pdbx_seq_one_letter_code
_entity_poly.pdbx_strand_id
1 'polypeptide(L)' 'IYEGYKFNVISGLITNFHLPKSTNLVLTCTFGGRDFVLQAYKNAVENRYNFYSYGDAMYII' A
#
# COMPACT_ATOMS: atom_id res chain seq x y z
N ILE A 1 -12.28 -4.91 3.28
CA ILE A 1 -11.11 -5.49 4.00
C ILE A 1 -10.75 -4.49 5.10
N TYR A 2 -10.71 -4.94 6.35
CA TYR A 2 -10.56 -4.10 7.54
C TYR A 2 -9.41 -4.62 8.39
N GLU A 3 -8.93 -3.80 9.33
CA GLU A 3 -7.81 -4.13 10.23
C GLU A 3 -8.04 -5.48 10.94
N GLY A 4 -7.06 -6.38 10.84
CA GLY A 4 -7.16 -7.75 11.35
C GLY A 4 -7.68 -8.80 10.36
N TYR A 5 -7.99 -8.43 9.11
CA TYR A 5 -8.33 -9.41 8.08
C TYR A 5 -7.12 -10.28 7.70
N LYS A 6 -7.29 -11.60 7.81
CA LYS A 6 -6.28 -12.58 7.39
C LYS A 6 -6.50 -12.96 5.92
N PHE A 7 -5.49 -12.71 5.09
CA PHE A 7 -5.48 -13.13 3.70
C PHE A 7 -5.20 -14.64 3.60
N ASN A 8 -6.08 -15.38 2.95
CA ASN A 8 -6.00 -16.85 2.88
C ASN A 8 -5.45 -17.38 1.55
N VAL A 9 -5.46 -16.57 0.49
CA VAL A 9 -5.11 -17.00 -0.88
C VAL A 9 -3.87 -16.30 -1.40
N ILE A 10 -3.76 -14.99 -1.16
CA ILE A 10 -2.64 -14.19 -1.67
C ILE A 10 -1.50 -14.15 -0.64
N SER A 11 -0.27 -14.31 -1.12
CA SER A 11 0.95 -14.21 -0.31
C SER A 11 1.77 -12.96 -0.64
N GLY A 12 1.36 -12.21 -1.66
CA GLY A 12 1.97 -10.93 -2.02
C GLY A 12 0.96 -10.02 -2.72
N LEU A 13 1.25 -8.73 -2.73
CA LEU A 13 0.41 -7.70 -3.34
C LEU A 13 1.26 -6.76 -4.20
N ILE A 14 0.93 -6.66 -5.48
CA ILE A 14 1.43 -5.59 -6.37
C ILE A 14 0.30 -4.57 -6.53
N THR A 15 0.57 -3.30 -6.24
CA THR A 15 -0.45 -2.24 -6.28
C THR A 15 0.18 -0.87 -6.49
N ASN A 16 -0.60 0.13 -6.90
CA ASN A 16 -0.10 1.49 -7.07
C ASN A 16 0.03 2.21 -5.71
N PHE A 17 0.67 3.38 -5.71
CA PHE A 17 0.58 4.32 -4.58
C PHE A 17 -0.76 5.08 -4.60
N HIS A 18 -1.66 4.73 -3.69
CA HIS A 18 -3.00 5.31 -3.55
C HIS A 18 -3.03 6.58 -2.70
N LEU A 19 -3.98 7.46 -2.93
CA LEU A 19 -4.16 8.69 -2.16
C LEU A 19 -4.53 8.44 -0.68
N PRO A 20 -4.20 9.39 0.23
CA PRO A 20 -4.67 9.35 1.60
C PRO A 20 -6.19 9.21 1.68
N LYS A 21 -6.67 8.43 2.66
CA LYS A 21 -8.11 8.18 2.92
C LYS A 21 -8.85 7.44 1.79
N SER A 22 -8.13 6.76 0.89
CA SER A 22 -8.74 5.86 -0.10
C SER A 22 -8.98 4.45 0.45
N THR A 23 -9.97 3.74 -0.08
CA THR A 23 -10.25 2.34 0.26
C THR A 23 -9.11 1.40 -0.15
N ASN A 24 -8.42 1.71 -1.25
CA ASN A 24 -7.24 0.95 -1.68
C ASN A 24 -6.07 1.11 -0.71
N LEU A 25 -5.86 2.31 -0.15
CA LEU A 25 -4.86 2.48 0.91
C LEU A 25 -5.21 1.65 2.15
N VAL A 26 -6.50 1.53 2.50
CA VAL A 26 -6.93 0.64 3.61
C VAL A 26 -6.60 -0.81 3.30
N LEU A 27 -6.84 -1.28 2.08
CA LEU A 27 -6.47 -2.63 1.63
C LEU A 27 -4.95 -2.85 1.75
N THR A 28 -4.15 -1.94 1.19
CA THR A 28 -2.68 -2.01 1.22
C THR A 28 -2.17 -2.04 2.67
N CYS A 29 -2.68 -1.17 3.55
CA CYS A 29 -2.33 -1.16 4.97
C CYS A 29 -2.78 -2.43 5.71
N THR A 30 -3.93 -3.01 5.34
CA THR A 30 -4.38 -4.27 5.94
C THR A 30 -3.49 -5.43 5.52
N PHE A 31 -2.97 -5.41 4.29
CA PHE A 31 -2.06 -6.43 3.77
C PHE A 31 -0.64 -6.31 4.33
N GLY A 32 -0.03 -5.13 4.24
CA GLY A 32 1.38 -4.89 4.60
C GLY A 32 1.63 -4.35 6.01
N GLY A 33 0.57 -4.16 6.82
CA GLY A 33 0.67 -3.49 8.11
C GLY A 33 0.69 -1.96 7.98
N ARG A 34 -0.13 -1.28 8.79
CA ARG A 34 -0.36 0.17 8.67
C ARG A 34 0.93 0.98 8.79
N ASP A 35 1.70 0.79 9.86
CA ASP A 35 2.87 1.63 10.13
C ASP A 35 3.98 1.41 9.08
N PHE A 36 4.20 0.16 8.68
CA PHE A 36 5.15 -0.19 7.64
C PHE A 36 4.78 0.44 6.29
N VAL A 37 3.52 0.31 5.87
CA VAL A 37 3.03 0.93 4.63
C VAL A 37 3.15 2.45 4.70
N LEU A 38 2.77 3.09 5.81
CA LEU A 38 2.87 4.55 5.94
C LEU A 38 4.33 5.03 5.94
N GLN A 39 5.27 4.25 6.49
CA GLN A 39 6.69 4.54 6.40
C GLN A 39 7.20 4.40 4.95
N ALA A 40 6.78 3.36 4.22
CA ALA A 40 7.11 3.20 2.81
C ALA A 40 6.58 4.37 1.96
N TYR A 41 5.37 4.87 2.26
CA TYR A 41 4.82 6.06 1.63
C TYR A 41 5.65 7.32 1.88
N LYS A 42 6.14 7.53 3.11
CA LYS A 42 7.04 8.66 3.41
C LYS A 42 8.33 8.57 2.59
N ASN A 43 8.96 7.39 2.55
CA ASN A 43 10.14 7.15 1.72
C ASN A 43 9.85 7.40 0.23
N ALA A 44 8.70 6.96 -0.28
CA ALA A 44 8.31 7.18 -1.67
C ALA A 44 8.13 8.67 -2.01
N VAL A 45 7.56 9.47 -1.09
CA VAL A 45 7.48 10.93 -1.23
C VAL A 45 8.87 11.57 -1.24
N GLU A 46 9.74 11.19 -0.30
CA GLU A 46 11.12 11.71 -0.21
C GLU A 46 11.94 11.40 -1.48
N ASN A 47 11.72 10.22 -2.06
CA ASN A 47 12.37 9.78 -3.29
C ASN A 47 11.62 10.16 -4.57
N ARG A 48 10.57 11.00 -4.48
CA ARG A 48 9.81 11.54 -5.61
C ARG A 48 9.22 10.47 -6.55
N TYR A 49 8.69 9.41 -5.97
CA TYR A 49 7.90 8.42 -6.73
C TYR A 49 6.66 9.10 -7.32
N ASN A 50 6.23 8.62 -8.48
CA ASN A 50 4.97 9.00 -9.10
C ASN A 50 3.83 8.23 -8.44
N PHE A 51 2.77 8.93 -8.04
CA PHE A 51 1.62 8.33 -7.37
C PHE A 51 0.46 8.13 -8.36
N TYR A 52 -0.59 7.44 -7.90
CA TYR A 52 -1.88 7.26 -8.59
C TYR A 52 -1.85 6.24 -9.74
N SER A 53 -2.83 6.32 -10.66
CA SER A 53 -3.14 5.27 -11.64
C SER A 53 -2.01 4.97 -12.63
N TYR A 54 -1.22 5.98 -12.98
CA TYR A 54 -0.12 5.87 -13.96
C TYR A 54 1.25 6.10 -13.33
N GLY A 55 1.32 6.06 -12.00
CA GLY A 55 2.55 6.22 -11.26
C GLY A 55 3.32 4.93 -11.10
N ASP A 56 4.24 4.94 -10.15
CA ASP A 56 5.02 3.78 -9.75
C ASP A 56 4.16 2.78 -8.95
N ALA A 57 4.69 1.57 -8.81
CA ALA A 57 4.07 0.49 -8.08
C ALA A 57 4.80 0.17 -6.77
N MET A 58 4.05 -0.41 -5.84
CA MET A 58 4.51 -1.03 -4.61
C MET A 58 4.31 -2.54 -4.71
N TYR A 59 5.32 -3.29 -4.31
CA TYR A 59 5.25 -4.75 -4.15
C TYR A 59 5.46 -5.10 -2.68
N ILE A 60 4.54 -5.87 -2.10
CA ILE A 60 4.55 -6.30 -0.69
C ILE A 60 4.61 -7.84 -0.67
N ILE A 61 5.56 -8.40 0.08
CA ILE A 61 5.78 -9.84 0.32
C ILE A 61 6.02 -10.15 1.78
#